data_AF-A0AA37GQJ6-F1
#
_entry.id   AF-A0AA37GQJ6-F1
#
_cell.length_a   1.000
_cell.length_b   1.000
_cell.length_c   1.000
_cell.angle_alpha   90.00
_cell.angle_beta   90.00
_cell.angle_gamma   90.00
#
_symmetry.space_group_name_H-M   'P 1'
#
loop_
_entity.id
_entity.type
_entity.pdbx_description
1 polymer ?
#
loop_
_entity_poly.entity_id
_entity_poly.type
_entity_poly.pdbx_seq_one_letter_code
_entity_poly.pdbx_strand_id
1 'polypeptide(L)'
;MKFALATIAALFGSSAIAAPAPQDDASRPSENIDIADLSVRKQQNGTVTNVSFLLSGDDATNLACQGATDVPSDVITCGESKYRFTIRQGTETEFALRIYHELGLAFGYWGEGDVFTYCHAGGLGDLLCNQVNPTTIVIDSTPLPSTLEHFLALIKSFQFIEFNV
;
A
#
# COMPACT_ATOMS: atom_id res chain seq x y z
N MET A 1 17.26 -22.85 -81.29
CA MET A 1 16.26 -21.94 -80.68
C MET A 1 15.95 -22.42 -79.27
N LYS A 2 15.71 -21.45 -78.37
CA LYS A 2 15.08 -21.53 -77.03
C LYS A 2 16.03 -21.69 -75.82
N PHE A 3 16.29 -20.52 -75.24
CA PHE A 3 16.82 -20.25 -73.91
C PHE A 3 15.74 -20.53 -72.85
N ALA A 4 16.13 -21.04 -71.68
CA ALA A 4 15.27 -21.10 -70.51
C ALA A 4 15.90 -20.24 -69.40
N LEU A 5 15.20 -19.16 -69.05
CA LEU A 5 15.49 -18.28 -67.91
C LEU A 5 14.71 -18.81 -66.70
N ALA A 6 15.38 -18.99 -65.56
CA ALA A 6 14.73 -19.30 -64.28
C ALA A 6 14.77 -18.06 -63.38
N THR A 7 13.59 -17.49 -63.14
CA THR A 7 13.33 -16.32 -62.30
C THR A 7 13.36 -16.73 -60.83
N ILE A 8 14.23 -16.15 -60.01
CA ILE A 8 14.24 -16.35 -58.55
C ILE A 8 13.35 -15.27 -57.93
N ALA A 9 12.20 -15.67 -57.40
CA ALA A 9 11.31 -14.80 -56.63
C ALA A 9 11.84 -14.64 -55.20
N ALA A 10 12.19 -13.40 -54.81
CA ALA A 10 12.52 -13.06 -53.44
C ALA A 10 11.23 -12.95 -52.60
N LEU A 11 11.03 -13.86 -51.65
CA LEU A 11 10.00 -13.74 -50.62
C LEU A 11 10.49 -12.78 -49.52
N PHE A 12 10.02 -11.54 -49.55
CA PHE A 12 10.09 -10.66 -48.38
C PHE A 12 9.02 -11.11 -47.39
N GLY A 13 9.44 -11.81 -46.34
CA GLY A 13 8.58 -12.19 -45.23
C GLY A 13 8.17 -10.96 -44.43
N SER A 14 6.87 -10.67 -44.41
CA SER A 14 6.28 -9.63 -43.59
C SER A 14 6.34 -10.03 -42.12
N SER A 15 7.34 -9.56 -41.38
CA SER A 15 7.32 -9.63 -39.91
C SER A 15 6.27 -8.64 -39.41
N ALA A 16 5.08 -9.13 -39.07
CA ALA A 16 4.11 -8.35 -38.32
C ALA A 16 4.67 -8.14 -36.91
N ILE A 17 5.30 -6.99 -36.67
CA ILE A 17 5.57 -6.48 -35.33
C ILE A 17 4.20 -6.20 -34.69
N ALA A 18 3.73 -7.13 -33.87
CA ALA A 18 2.60 -6.88 -32.99
C ALA A 18 3.02 -5.76 -32.02
N ALA A 19 2.51 -4.56 -32.27
CA ALA A 19 2.63 -3.48 -31.30
C ALA A 19 1.91 -3.92 -30.01
N PRO A 20 2.52 -3.73 -28.82
CA PRO A 20 1.82 -4.00 -27.57
C PRO A 20 0.51 -3.22 -27.56
N ALA A 21 -0.60 -3.93 -27.36
CA ALA A 21 -1.90 -3.29 -27.21
C ALA A 21 -1.80 -2.29 -26.04
N PRO A 22 -2.41 -1.11 -26.15
CA PRO A 22 -2.56 -0.20 -25.02
C PRO A 22 -3.18 -1.01 -23.88
N GLN A 23 -2.42 -1.20 -22.79
CA GLN A 23 -3.01 -1.70 -21.57
C GLN A 23 -3.85 -0.54 -21.06
N ASP A 24 -5.18 -0.62 -21.27
CA ASP A 24 -6.09 0.21 -20.50
C ASP A 24 -5.68 0.04 -19.03
N ASP A 25 -5.34 1.15 -18.38
CA ASP A 25 -5.21 1.25 -16.93
C ASP A 25 -6.60 0.96 -16.33
N ALA A 26 -7.02 -0.30 -16.37
CA ALA A 26 -8.15 -0.77 -15.61
C ALA A 26 -7.80 -0.44 -14.16
N SER A 27 -8.57 0.47 -13.55
CA SER A 27 -8.41 0.91 -12.17
C SER A 27 -8.15 -0.34 -11.32
N ARG A 28 -6.98 -0.41 -10.70
CA ARG A 28 -6.64 -1.55 -9.84
C ARG A 28 -7.74 -1.67 -8.77
N PRO A 29 -8.18 -2.88 -8.43
CA PRO A 29 -9.08 -3.08 -7.31
C PRO A 29 -8.50 -2.42 -6.06
N SER A 30 -9.32 -1.60 -5.41
CA SER A 30 -8.98 -0.84 -4.22
C SER A 30 -10.15 -0.86 -3.25
N GLU A 31 -9.87 -0.61 -1.98
CA GLU A 31 -10.85 -0.52 -0.92
C GLU A 31 -10.72 0.83 -0.21
N ASN A 32 -11.84 1.46 0.08
CA ASN A 32 -11.89 2.69 0.86
C ASN A 32 -12.06 2.34 2.33
N ILE A 33 -11.10 2.76 3.15
CA ILE A 33 -11.12 2.56 4.59
C ILE A 33 -11.47 3.86 5.28
N ASP A 34 -12.64 3.91 5.90
CA ASP A 34 -13.05 5.06 6.70
C ASP A 34 -12.52 4.93 8.13
N ILE A 35 -11.72 5.93 8.52
CA ILE A 35 -11.15 6.07 9.85
C ILE A 35 -11.94 7.12 10.61
N ALA A 36 -12.49 6.72 11.76
CA ALA A 36 -13.19 7.60 12.69
C ALA A 36 -12.64 7.47 14.11
N ASP A 37 -12.86 8.51 14.91
CA ASP A 37 -12.53 8.56 16.33
C ASP A 37 -11.09 8.15 16.69
N LEU A 38 -10.12 8.46 15.83
CA LEU A 38 -8.72 8.23 16.18
C LEU A 38 -8.35 9.03 17.44
N SER A 39 -7.81 8.32 18.42
CA SER A 39 -7.33 8.85 19.68
C SER A 39 -5.92 8.31 19.94
N VAL A 40 -4.97 9.20 20.16
CA VAL A 40 -3.57 8.88 20.45
C VAL A 40 -3.19 9.50 21.79
N ARG A 41 -2.82 8.67 22.75
CA ARG A 41 -2.29 9.12 24.04
C ARG A 41 -0.78 9.22 23.98
N LYS A 42 -0.26 10.37 24.40
CA LYS A 42 1.17 10.64 24.53
C LYS A 42 1.52 11.01 25.97
N GLN A 43 2.70 10.59 26.41
CA GLN A 43 3.33 11.15 27.60
C GLN A 43 3.94 12.52 27.29
N GLN A 44 4.30 13.26 28.34
CA GLN A 44 4.90 14.59 28.23
C GLN A 44 6.22 14.61 27.42
N ASN A 45 6.94 13.50 27.38
CA ASN A 45 8.17 13.34 26.59
C ASN A 45 7.91 13.05 25.10
N GLY A 46 6.64 13.00 24.67
CA GLY A 46 6.24 12.70 23.29
C GLY A 46 6.04 11.21 22.99
N THR A 47 6.34 10.31 23.93
CA THR A 47 6.14 8.86 23.75
C THR A 47 4.66 8.55 23.60
N VAL A 48 4.26 7.96 22.47
CA VAL A 48 2.93 7.40 22.30
C VAL A 48 2.82 6.16 23.20
N THR A 49 1.70 6.04 23.92
CA THR A 49 1.45 4.91 24.82
C THR A 49 0.23 4.11 24.43
N ASN A 50 -0.72 4.74 23.74
CA ASN A 50 -1.93 4.10 23.30
C ASN A 50 -2.48 4.77 22.04
N VAL A 51 -3.00 3.95 21.15
CA VAL A 51 -3.76 4.37 19.97
C VAL A 51 -5.05 3.57 19.91
N SER A 52 -6.15 4.24 19.56
CA SER A 52 -7.44 3.61 19.29
C SER A 52 -8.19 4.35 18.19
N PHE A 53 -8.95 3.66 17.36
CA PHE A 53 -9.83 4.25 16.34
C PHE A 53 -10.89 3.24 15.90
N LEU A 54 -11.87 3.71 15.14
CA LEU A 54 -12.86 2.88 14.46
C LEU A 54 -12.52 2.80 12.97
N LEU A 55 -12.56 1.58 12.44
CA LEU A 55 -12.32 1.27 11.04
C LEU A 55 -13.61 0.76 10.39
N SER A 56 -13.97 1.33 9.24
CA SER A 56 -14.97 0.72 8.34
C SER A 56 -14.36 0.49 6.97
N GLY A 57 -14.61 -0.69 6.40
CA GLY A 57 -14.17 -1.10 5.08
C GLY A 57 -15.17 -2.09 4.48
N ASP A 58 -14.75 -2.86 3.50
CA ASP A 58 -15.62 -3.80 2.79
C ASP A 58 -16.09 -4.97 3.68
N ASP A 59 -15.25 -5.43 4.62
CA ASP A 59 -15.53 -6.59 5.50
C ASP A 59 -15.67 -6.19 7.00
N ALA A 60 -15.85 -4.89 7.28
CA ALA A 60 -16.01 -4.40 8.65
C ALA A 60 -16.77 -3.07 8.70
N THR A 61 -17.62 -2.91 9.72
CA THR A 61 -18.25 -1.61 10.05
C THR A 61 -17.95 -1.25 11.49
N ASN A 62 -17.38 -0.07 11.71
CA ASN A 62 -17.01 0.46 13.03
C ASN A 62 -16.20 -0.53 13.88
N LEU A 63 -15.29 -1.27 13.25
CA LEU A 63 -14.39 -2.19 13.92
C LEU A 63 -13.42 -1.42 14.80
N ALA A 64 -13.40 -1.75 16.09
CA ALA A 64 -12.47 -1.14 17.03
C ALA A 64 -11.03 -1.67 16.80
N CYS A 65 -10.13 -0.75 16.48
CA CYS A 65 -8.70 -0.99 16.37
C CYS A 65 -7.99 -0.28 17.53
N GLN A 66 -7.18 -1.00 18.30
CA GLN A 66 -6.46 -0.41 19.43
C GLN A 66 -5.14 -1.13 19.73
N GLY A 67 -4.19 -0.41 20.31
CA GLY A 67 -2.93 -1.00 20.77
C GLY A 67 -2.10 -0.06 21.63
N ALA A 68 -1.30 -0.63 22.53
CA ALA A 68 -0.27 0.10 23.26
C ALA A 68 1.04 -0.03 22.49
N THR A 69 1.62 1.10 22.08
CA THR A 69 2.75 1.08 21.14
C THR A 69 3.49 2.42 21.08
N ASP A 70 4.71 2.38 20.56
CA ASP A 70 5.51 3.55 20.17
C ASP A 70 5.23 3.95 18.71
N VAL A 71 5.87 5.02 18.23
CA VAL A 71 5.82 5.45 16.82
C VAL A 71 7.24 5.38 16.22
N PRO A 72 7.46 4.63 15.12
CA PRO A 72 6.49 3.77 14.42
C PRO A 72 6.17 2.49 15.20
N SER A 73 4.95 2.00 15.07
CA SER A 73 4.53 0.75 15.71
C SER A 73 4.87 -0.48 14.87
N ASP A 74 4.93 -1.64 15.55
CA ASP A 74 4.73 -2.93 14.91
C ASP A 74 3.30 -3.07 14.35
N VAL A 75 3.08 -4.08 13.52
CA VAL A 75 1.76 -4.36 12.91
C VAL A 75 0.81 -4.97 13.94
N ILE A 76 -0.24 -4.25 14.28
CA ILE A 76 -1.25 -4.62 15.29
C ILE A 76 -2.53 -5.08 14.60
N THR A 77 -3.08 -6.22 15.02
CA THR A 77 -4.36 -6.72 14.50
C THR A 77 -5.54 -6.05 15.20
N CYS A 78 -6.56 -5.66 14.43
CA CYS A 78 -7.80 -5.10 14.97
C CYS A 78 -8.71 -6.23 15.45
N GLY A 79 -8.66 -6.54 16.76
CA GLY A 79 -9.42 -7.64 17.35
C GLY A 79 -9.05 -8.99 16.70
N GLU A 80 -10.06 -9.77 16.33
CA GLU A 80 -9.90 -11.06 15.63
C GLU A 80 -10.13 -10.94 14.11
N SER A 81 -10.10 -9.72 13.57
CA SER A 81 -10.36 -9.47 12.14
C SER A 81 -9.11 -9.71 11.26
N LYS A 82 -9.31 -9.61 9.95
CA LYS A 82 -8.23 -9.59 8.96
C LYS A 82 -7.66 -8.19 8.70
N TYR A 83 -8.18 -7.17 9.38
CA TYR A 83 -7.63 -5.82 9.34
C TYR A 83 -6.51 -5.67 10.37
N ARG A 84 -5.43 -5.01 9.95
CA ARG A 84 -4.28 -4.71 10.79
C ARG A 84 -3.83 -3.28 10.51
N PHE A 85 -3.10 -2.69 11.45
CA PHE A 85 -2.60 -1.33 11.29
C PHE A 85 -1.21 -1.14 11.88
N THR A 86 -0.54 -0.07 11.44
CA THR A 86 0.57 0.55 12.17
C THR A 86 0.31 2.04 12.31
N ILE A 87 0.73 2.64 13.43
CA ILE A 87 0.81 4.09 13.57
C ILE A 87 2.24 4.55 13.25
N ARG A 88 2.35 5.65 12.50
CA ARG A 88 3.61 6.21 12.00
C ARG A 88 3.61 7.72 12.16
N GLN A 89 4.79 8.32 12.00
CA GLN A 89 4.90 9.76 11.82
C GLN A 89 4.26 10.15 10.49
N GLY A 90 3.34 11.11 10.50
CA GLY A 90 2.72 11.63 9.28
C GLY A 90 3.65 12.53 8.46
N THR A 91 3.31 12.75 7.20
CA THR A 91 4.06 13.64 6.30
C THR A 91 3.57 15.09 6.37
N GLU A 92 2.26 15.27 6.48
CA GLU A 92 1.55 16.55 6.58
C GLU A 92 0.96 16.75 7.98
N THR A 93 0.64 15.66 8.68
CA THR A 93 0.10 15.66 10.05
C THR A 93 1.07 15.01 11.04
N GLU A 94 0.74 15.04 12.33
CA GLU A 94 1.57 14.38 13.35
C GLU A 94 1.56 12.85 13.19
N PHE A 95 0.43 12.26 12.77
CA PHE A 95 0.24 10.82 12.70
C PHE A 95 -0.27 10.37 11.35
N ALA A 96 0.34 9.31 10.82
CA ALA A 96 -0.21 8.50 9.74
C ALA A 96 -0.67 7.15 10.27
N LEU A 97 -1.76 6.65 9.69
CA LEU A 97 -2.13 5.25 9.82
C LEU A 97 -1.76 4.53 8.53
N ARG A 98 -1.09 3.38 8.68
CA ARG A 98 -0.97 2.41 7.60
C ARG A 98 -1.89 1.24 7.91
N ILE A 99 -2.81 0.99 7.01
CA ILE A 99 -3.82 -0.06 7.14
C ILE A 99 -3.43 -1.23 6.24
N TYR A 100 -3.74 -2.44 6.70
CA TYR A 100 -3.58 -3.69 5.98
C TYR A 100 -4.87 -4.47 6.05
N HIS A 101 -5.22 -5.15 4.96
CA HIS A 101 -6.34 -6.09 4.90
C HIS A 101 -5.87 -7.39 4.25
N GLU A 102 -5.87 -8.49 5.01
CA GLU A 102 -5.55 -9.81 4.46
C GLU A 102 -6.74 -10.36 3.65
N LEU A 103 -6.54 -10.64 2.36
CA LEU A 103 -7.56 -11.21 1.47
C LEU A 103 -7.35 -12.72 1.21
N GLY A 104 -6.24 -13.28 1.69
CA GLY A 104 -5.91 -14.71 1.61
C GLY A 104 -4.42 -14.98 1.80
N LEU A 105 -4.00 -16.25 1.69
CA LEU A 105 -2.66 -16.76 2.05
C LEU A 105 -1.45 -16.10 1.35
N ALA A 106 -1.66 -15.24 0.35
CA ALA A 106 -0.59 -14.53 -0.36
C ALA A 106 -1.02 -13.16 -0.91
N PHE A 107 -2.21 -12.68 -0.55
CA PHE A 107 -2.77 -11.44 -1.10
C PHE A 107 -3.35 -10.60 0.02
N GLY A 108 -3.06 -9.31 -0.03
CA GLY A 108 -3.64 -8.33 0.87
C GLY A 108 -3.56 -6.95 0.27
N TYR A 109 -4.41 -6.08 0.78
CA TYR A 109 -4.33 -4.65 0.50
C TYR A 109 -3.56 -3.94 1.60
N TRP A 110 -2.94 -2.83 1.22
CA TRP A 110 -2.42 -1.88 2.18
C TRP A 110 -2.50 -0.46 1.62
N GLY A 111 -2.42 0.50 2.51
CA GLY A 111 -2.34 1.91 2.16
C GLY A 111 -1.96 2.72 3.40
N GLU A 112 -1.51 3.94 3.19
CA GLU A 112 -1.09 4.85 4.24
C GLU A 112 -1.75 6.20 4.02
N GLY A 113 -2.23 6.81 5.11
CA GLY A 113 -2.84 8.12 5.07
C GLY A 113 -2.58 8.89 6.36
N ASP A 114 -2.29 10.17 6.19
CA ASP A 114 -2.15 11.13 7.28
C ASP A 114 -3.53 11.40 7.90
N VAL A 115 -3.60 11.38 9.23
CA VAL A 115 -4.83 11.66 9.98
C VAL A 115 -4.61 12.90 10.83
N PHE A 116 -5.43 13.92 10.61
CA PHE A 116 -5.31 15.16 11.37
C PHE A 116 -5.93 15.03 12.76
N THR A 117 -5.11 15.30 13.78
CA THR A 117 -5.52 15.26 15.19
C THR A 117 -5.26 16.59 15.88
N TYR A 118 -6.12 16.94 16.84
CA TYR A 118 -5.90 18.04 17.77
C TYR A 118 -5.58 17.49 19.16
N CYS A 119 -4.46 17.96 19.75
CA CYS A 119 -4.00 17.50 21.04
C CYS A 119 -4.42 18.45 22.17
N HIS A 120 -4.92 17.88 23.26
CA HIS A 120 -5.24 18.59 24.49
C HIS A 120 -4.73 17.82 25.71
N ALA A 121 -4.84 18.41 26.90
CA ALA A 121 -4.46 17.74 28.14
C ALA A 121 -5.26 16.44 28.33
N GLY A 122 -4.54 15.33 28.53
CA GLY A 122 -5.08 13.98 28.76
C GLY A 122 -5.08 13.53 30.22
N GLY A 123 -4.68 14.42 31.14
CA GLY A 123 -4.54 14.16 32.57
C GLY A 123 -3.14 13.66 32.96
N LEU A 124 -2.72 13.91 34.20
CA LEU A 124 -1.44 13.42 34.76
C LEU A 124 -0.17 13.80 33.97
N GLY A 125 -0.22 14.86 33.16
CA GLY A 125 0.89 15.29 32.29
C GLY A 125 0.86 14.68 30.88
N ASP A 126 -0.09 13.79 30.60
CA ASP A 126 -0.30 13.25 29.26
C ASP A 126 -0.99 14.25 28.33
N LEU A 127 -0.79 14.04 27.03
CA LEU A 127 -1.56 14.64 25.96
C LEU A 127 -2.47 13.58 25.34
N LEU A 128 -3.68 13.98 25.00
CA LEU A 128 -4.62 13.18 24.23
C LEU A 128 -4.87 13.89 22.90
N CYS A 129 -4.53 13.24 21.80
CA CYS A 129 -4.68 13.75 20.45
C CYS A 129 -5.85 13.04 19.79
N ASN A 130 -6.92 13.78 19.50
CA ASN A 130 -8.13 13.22 18.92
C ASN A 130 -8.31 13.72 17.48
N GLN A 131 -8.79 12.82 16.62
CA GLN A 131 -9.16 13.12 15.25
C GLN A 131 -10.21 14.23 15.22
N VAL A 132 -10.04 15.17 14.31
CA VAL A 132 -10.98 16.30 14.18
C VAL A 132 -12.10 15.97 13.18
N ASN A 133 -11.76 15.30 12.08
CA ASN A 133 -12.73 14.88 11.05
C ASN A 133 -12.43 13.45 10.60
N PRO A 134 -13.45 12.62 10.34
CA PRO A 134 -13.27 11.32 9.68
C PRO A 134 -12.45 11.45 8.39
N THR A 135 -11.68 10.42 8.07
CA THR A 135 -10.79 10.43 6.90
C THR A 135 -10.81 9.07 6.23
N THR A 136 -10.79 9.07 4.89
CA THR A 136 -10.75 7.84 4.10
C THR A 136 -9.32 7.58 3.63
N ILE A 137 -8.83 6.36 3.87
CA ILE A 137 -7.55 5.86 3.37
C ILE A 137 -7.86 4.82 2.30
N VAL A 138 -7.33 5.00 1.10
CA VAL A 138 -7.46 4.01 0.02
C VAL A 138 -6.37 2.96 0.19
N ILE A 139 -6.77 1.69 0.20
CA ILE A 139 -5.84 0.56 0.24
C ILE A 139 -5.95 -0.26 -1.04
N ASP A 140 -4.82 -0.75 -1.54
CA ASP A 140 -4.77 -1.58 -2.74
C ASP A 140 -3.61 -2.59 -2.69
N SER A 141 -3.39 -3.30 -3.81
CA SER A 141 -2.34 -4.31 -3.94
C SER A 141 -1.01 -3.77 -4.52
N THR A 142 -0.82 -2.45 -4.58
CA THR A 142 0.43 -1.86 -5.08
C THR A 142 1.61 -2.34 -4.24
N PRO A 143 2.75 -2.73 -4.82
CA PRO A 143 3.92 -3.06 -4.01
C PRO A 143 4.43 -1.82 -3.26
N LEU A 144 4.77 -1.98 -1.97
CA LEU A 144 5.46 -0.93 -1.20
C LEU A 144 6.70 -0.43 -1.96
N PRO A 145 7.01 0.89 -1.95
CA PRO A 145 8.18 1.41 -2.65
C PRO A 145 9.49 0.69 -2.28
N SER A 146 9.63 0.25 -1.02
CA SER A 146 10.79 -0.50 -0.53
C SER A 146 10.87 -1.94 -1.06
N THR A 147 9.74 -2.55 -1.41
CA THR A 147 9.73 -3.87 -2.07
C THR A 147 9.96 -3.73 -3.56
N LEU A 148 9.55 -2.61 -4.18
CA LEU A 148 9.81 -2.34 -5.60
C LEU A 148 11.31 -2.22 -5.91
N GLU A 149 12.08 -1.52 -5.07
CA GLU A 149 13.54 -1.44 -5.20
C GLU A 149 14.22 -2.81 -5.07
N HIS A 150 13.78 -3.64 -4.11
CA HIS A 150 14.26 -5.01 -3.97
C HIS A 150 13.88 -5.90 -5.16
N PHE A 151 12.66 -5.76 -5.67
CA PHE A 151 12.17 -6.54 -6.80
C PHE A 151 12.88 -6.13 -8.10
N LEU A 152 13.11 -4.83 -8.31
CA LEU A 152 13.92 -4.30 -9.41
C LEU A 152 15.38 -4.76 -9.29
N ALA A 153 15.95 -4.83 -8.09
CA ALA A 153 17.28 -5.38 -7.86
C ALA A 153 17.36 -6.89 -8.21
N LEU A 154 16.31 -7.65 -7.88
CA LEU A 154 16.18 -9.07 -8.26
C LEU A 154 16.02 -9.24 -9.78
N ILE A 155 15.19 -8.44 -10.44
CA ILE A 155 15.02 -8.47 -11.90
C ILE A 155 16.34 -8.13 -12.61
N LYS A 156 17.06 -7.08 -12.17
CA LYS A 156 18.39 -6.74 -12.70
C LYS A 156 19.39 -7.87 -12.52
N SER A 157 19.31 -8.61 -11.41
CA SER A 157 20.17 -9.78 -11.16
C SER A 157 19.85 -10.95 -12.09
N PHE A 158 18.59 -11.14 -12.49
CA PHE A 158 18.19 -12.16 -13.46
C PHE A 158 18.56 -11.78 -14.90
N GLN A 159 18.41 -10.51 -15.31
CA GLN A 159 18.83 -10.04 -16.63
C GLN A 159 20.35 -10.16 -16.86
N PHE A 160 21.17 -10.14 -15.80
CA PHE A 160 22.61 -10.38 -15.90
C PHE A 160 22.98 -11.85 -16.19
N ILE A 161 22.07 -12.80 -15.93
CA ILE A 161 22.29 -14.23 -16.18
C ILE A 161 22.01 -14.58 -17.65
N GLU A 162 21.07 -13.90 -18.32
CA GLU A 162 20.74 -14.19 -19.73
C GLU A 162 21.70 -13.57 -20.77
N PHE A 163 22.58 -12.64 -20.39
CA PHE A 163 23.58 -12.04 -21.30
C PHE A 163 24.97 -12.69 -21.23
N ASN A 164 25.13 -13.78 -20.49
CA ASN A 164 26.41 -14.47 -20.30
C ASN A 164 26.34 -15.98 -20.67
N VAL A 165 25.59 -16.30 -21.74
CA VAL A 165 25.63 -17.60 -22.43
C VAL A 165 25.94 -17.37 -23.90
#